data_AF-A0A938LDR3-F1
#
_entry.id   AF-A0A938LDR3-F1
#
_cell.length_a   1.000
_cell.length_b   1.000
_cell.length_c   1.000
_cell.angle_alpha   90.00
_cell.angle_beta   90.00
_cell.angle_gamma   90.00
#
_symmetry.space_group_name_H-M   'P 1'
#
loop_
_entity.id
_entity.type
_entity.pdbx_description
1 polymer ?
#
loop_
_entity_poly.entity_id
_entity_poly.type
_entity_poly.pdbx_seq_one_letter_code
_entity_poly.pdbx_strand_id
1 'polypeptide(L)'
;MFQGYYFARPEVRREHAPGVDQTNLLNLLAELNQPDVELAELQAIISRDAALSFKLLRVLNSANFGLARRIGTVGEMLVYLGQPKVREIANLLLLVRCDDKPLPLLMLAMQRASACQRLAGQALEGGGQRAFLVGLFSALDAILDMPLETALAALPLSEDVREAILHRRGELGSILDLAIALERGDWDALEKAPIQGLDCGKASLESITFTAQIEQQVERR
;
A
#
# COMPACT_ATOMS: atom_id res chain seq x y z
N MET A 1 -8.76 -40.91 0.08
CA MET A 1 -7.65 -40.22 0.76
C MET A 1 -6.66 -39.79 -0.32
N PHE A 2 -6.62 -38.50 -0.64
CA PHE A 2 -5.65 -37.96 -1.59
C PHE A 2 -4.54 -37.26 -0.80
N GLN A 3 -3.34 -37.83 -0.81
CA GLN A 3 -2.11 -37.09 -0.60
C GLN A 3 -1.71 -36.47 -1.94
N GLY A 4 -1.45 -35.18 -1.95
CA GLY A 4 -0.91 -34.47 -3.09
C GLY A 4 -0.15 -33.26 -2.59
N TYR A 5 1.16 -33.43 -2.39
CA TYR A 5 2.13 -32.33 -2.35
C TYR A 5 2.05 -31.58 -3.69
N TYR A 6 1.18 -30.60 -3.76
CA TYR A 6 1.07 -29.64 -4.85
C TYR A 6 1.61 -28.32 -4.30
N PHE A 7 2.53 -27.67 -5.02
CA PHE A 7 3.25 -26.42 -4.70
C PHE A 7 4.62 -26.55 -4.01
N ALA A 8 5.53 -27.33 -4.61
CA ALA A 8 6.97 -27.08 -4.48
C ALA A 8 7.59 -26.86 -5.87
N ARG A 9 7.77 -25.57 -6.20
CA ARG A 9 8.62 -24.93 -7.24
C ARG A 9 8.48 -25.34 -8.72
N PRO A 10 8.44 -24.32 -9.59
CA PRO A 10 9.51 -24.18 -10.57
C PRO A 10 10.30 -22.90 -10.30
N GLU A 11 11.55 -23.07 -9.87
CA GLU A 11 12.59 -22.04 -10.00
C GLU A 11 12.93 -21.90 -11.48
N VAL A 12 12.30 -20.94 -12.13
CA VAL A 12 12.93 -20.12 -13.17
C VAL A 12 12.40 -18.70 -12.96
N ARG A 13 12.92 -17.99 -11.96
CA ARG A 13 12.73 -16.53 -11.86
C ARG A 13 13.51 -15.90 -13.02
N ARG A 14 12.86 -15.79 -14.17
CA ARG A 14 13.36 -14.96 -15.27
C ARG A 14 13.42 -13.53 -14.71
N GLU A 15 14.60 -12.94 -14.72
CA GLU A 15 14.78 -11.50 -14.58
C GLU A 15 14.11 -10.84 -15.78
N HIS A 16 12.80 -10.63 -15.72
CA HIS A 16 12.11 -9.82 -16.71
C HIS A 16 12.31 -8.36 -16.29
N ALA A 17 13.00 -7.60 -17.14
CA ALA A 17 12.92 -6.16 -17.10
C ALA A 17 11.44 -5.74 -17.20
N PRO A 18 11.02 -4.64 -16.54
CA PRO A 18 9.64 -4.20 -16.58
C PRO A 18 9.20 -3.97 -18.03
N GLY A 19 7.97 -4.39 -18.35
CA GLY A 19 7.31 -3.97 -19.59
C GLY A 19 7.13 -2.45 -19.63
N VAL A 20 6.77 -1.90 -20.79
CA VAL A 20 6.56 -0.45 -20.97
C VAL A 20 5.51 0.10 -19.99
N ASP A 21 4.41 -0.63 -19.79
CA ASP A 21 3.35 -0.22 -18.87
C ASP A 21 3.78 -0.28 -17.39
N GLN A 22 4.56 -1.30 -17.02
CA GLN A 22 5.13 -1.42 -15.68
C GLN A 22 6.16 -0.33 -15.39
N THR A 23 6.95 0.06 -16.40
CA THR A 23 7.91 1.16 -16.30
C THR A 23 7.17 2.48 -16.07
N ASN A 24 6.10 2.73 -16.83
CA ASN A 24 5.26 3.93 -16.65
C ASN A 24 4.62 3.97 -15.25
N LEU A 25 4.12 2.83 -14.78
CA LEU A 25 3.57 2.71 -13.42
C LEU A 25 4.63 2.99 -12.35
N LEU A 26 5.82 2.40 -12.46
CA LEU A 26 6.92 2.63 -11.52
C LEU A 26 7.37 4.09 -11.51
N ASN A 27 7.42 4.75 -12.67
CA ASN A 27 7.74 6.18 -12.76
C ASN A 27 6.69 7.03 -12.04
N LEU A 28 5.40 6.75 -12.23
CA LEU A 28 4.33 7.48 -11.52
C LEU A 28 4.36 7.23 -10.01
N LEU A 29 4.63 5.99 -9.58
CA LEU A 29 4.83 5.67 -8.16
C LEU A 29 6.06 6.41 -7.61
N ALA A 30 7.15 6.50 -8.37
CA ALA A 30 8.34 7.23 -7.96
C ALA A 30 8.06 8.73 -7.81
N GLU A 31 7.45 9.37 -8.81
CA GLU A 31 7.03 10.78 -8.77
C GLU A 31 6.13 11.06 -7.56
N LEU A 32 5.14 10.20 -7.31
CA LEU A 32 4.18 10.35 -6.22
C LEU A 32 4.80 10.20 -4.81
N ASN A 33 5.85 9.39 -4.67
CA ASN A 33 6.45 9.06 -3.37
C ASN A 33 7.75 9.81 -3.08
N GLN A 34 8.08 10.86 -3.85
CA GLN A 34 9.21 11.74 -3.52
C GLN A 34 9.03 12.36 -2.11
N PRO A 35 10.04 12.28 -1.21
CA PRO A 35 9.92 12.75 0.17
C PRO A 35 9.48 14.21 0.29
N ASP A 36 10.03 15.09 -0.55
CA ASP A 36 9.86 16.54 -0.45
C ASP A 36 8.95 17.12 -1.54
N VAL A 37 8.06 16.31 -2.14
CA VAL A 37 7.12 16.82 -3.15
C VAL A 37 6.21 17.90 -2.55
N GLU A 38 6.18 19.05 -3.21
CA GLU A 38 5.30 20.14 -2.80
C GLU A 38 3.85 19.86 -3.18
N LEU A 39 2.90 20.53 -2.50
CA LEU A 39 1.47 20.36 -2.77
C LEU A 39 1.12 20.64 -4.25
N ALA A 40 1.74 21.67 -4.83
CA ALA A 40 1.51 22.07 -6.22
C ALA A 40 2.06 21.02 -7.22
N GLU A 41 3.21 20.42 -6.92
CA GLU A 41 3.80 19.34 -7.72
C GLU A 41 2.94 18.09 -7.64
N LEU A 42 2.51 17.71 -6.43
CA LEU A 42 1.60 16.58 -6.23
C LEU A 42 0.28 16.78 -6.99
N GLN A 43 -0.26 17.99 -6.96
CA GLN A 43 -1.44 18.35 -7.75
C GLN A 43 -1.17 18.17 -9.25
N ALA A 44 -0.03 18.62 -9.76
CA ALA A 44 0.32 18.50 -11.16
C ALA A 44 0.48 17.03 -11.59
N ILE A 45 1.18 16.22 -10.79
CA ILE A 45 1.37 14.78 -11.02
C ILE A 45 0.01 14.07 -11.13
N ILE A 46 -0.88 14.30 -10.16
CA ILE A 46 -2.20 13.66 -10.15
C ILE A 46 -3.08 14.18 -11.30
N SER A 47 -3.06 15.49 -11.56
CA SER A 47 -3.92 16.14 -12.56
C SER A 47 -3.54 15.79 -14.00
N ARG A 48 -2.27 15.40 -14.26
CA ARG A 48 -1.82 14.88 -15.56
C ARG A 48 -2.56 13.61 -15.96
N ASP A 49 -3.06 12.86 -15.00
CA ASP A 49 -3.81 11.63 -15.21
C ASP A 49 -5.29 11.81 -14.83
N ALA A 50 -6.12 12.07 -15.85
CA ALA A 50 -7.55 12.29 -15.65
C ALA A 50 -8.26 11.08 -15.04
N ALA A 51 -7.82 9.86 -15.35
CA ALA A 51 -8.41 8.63 -14.82
C ALA A 51 -8.07 8.46 -13.33
N LEU A 52 -6.83 8.73 -12.92
CA LEU A 52 -6.42 8.73 -11.51
C LEU A 52 -7.16 9.82 -10.73
N SER A 53 -7.19 11.05 -11.27
CA SER A 53 -7.91 12.18 -10.67
C SER A 53 -9.38 11.87 -10.42
N PHE A 54 -10.08 11.33 -11.43
CA PHE A 54 -11.48 10.95 -11.30
C PHE A 54 -11.70 9.84 -10.26
N LYS A 55 -10.87 8.79 -10.28
CA LYS A 55 -10.97 7.69 -9.31
C LYS A 55 -10.70 8.16 -7.88
N LEU A 56 -9.68 9.00 -7.67
CA LEU A 56 -9.39 9.60 -6.37
C LEU A 56 -10.57 10.42 -5.85
N LEU A 57 -11.09 11.34 -6.68
CA LEU A 57 -12.26 12.15 -6.32
C LEU A 57 -13.46 11.27 -5.99
N ARG A 58 -13.69 10.17 -6.73
CA ARG A 58 -14.79 9.24 -6.47
C ARG A 58 -14.62 8.51 -5.13
N VAL A 59 -13.45 7.93 -4.88
CA VAL A 59 -13.14 7.24 -3.62
C VAL A 59 -13.32 8.18 -2.44
N LEU A 60 -12.79 9.39 -2.55
CA LEU A 60 -12.78 10.37 -1.46
C LEU A 60 -14.12 11.03 -1.24
N ASN A 61 -14.94 11.22 -2.27
CA ASN A 61 -16.33 11.67 -2.14
C ASN A 61 -17.30 10.58 -1.72
N SER A 62 -16.83 9.34 -1.49
CA SER A 62 -17.70 8.32 -0.93
C SER A 62 -18.16 8.72 0.47
N ALA A 63 -19.36 8.29 0.87
CA ALA A 63 -19.95 8.59 2.18
C ALA A 63 -19.03 8.25 3.36
N ASN A 64 -18.04 7.40 3.11
CA ASN A 64 -17.12 6.88 4.08
C ASN A 64 -16.08 7.88 4.60
N PHE A 65 -15.66 8.83 3.78
CA PHE A 65 -14.71 9.87 4.22
C PHE A 65 -15.41 10.99 5.00
N GLY A 66 -16.74 10.88 5.21
CA GLY A 66 -17.50 11.80 6.05
C GLY A 66 -17.40 13.26 5.60
N LEU A 67 -17.18 13.50 4.31
CA LEU A 67 -16.93 14.83 3.80
C LEU A 67 -18.16 15.72 3.99
N ALA A 68 -17.99 16.87 4.66
CA ALA A 68 -19.05 17.85 4.84
C ALA A 68 -19.51 18.49 3.52
N ARG A 69 -18.63 18.48 2.50
CA ARG A 69 -18.91 18.95 1.15
C ARG A 69 -18.26 18.04 0.12
N ARG A 70 -18.85 17.96 -1.07
CA ARG A 70 -18.23 17.28 -2.21
C ARG A 70 -17.00 18.05 -2.68
N ILE A 71 -15.89 17.33 -2.84
CA ILE A 71 -14.62 17.83 -3.41
C ILE A 71 -14.70 17.70 -4.93
N GLY A 72 -14.45 18.80 -5.65
CA GLY A 72 -14.57 18.86 -7.11
C GLY A 72 -13.22 18.80 -7.84
N THR A 73 -12.11 19.12 -7.17
CA THR A 73 -10.79 19.21 -7.80
C THR A 73 -9.68 18.54 -6.99
N VAL A 74 -8.57 18.22 -7.66
CA VAL A 74 -7.37 17.67 -7.01
C VAL A 74 -6.79 18.65 -5.99
N GLY A 75 -6.79 19.96 -6.29
CA GLY A 75 -6.33 20.98 -5.35
C GLY A 75 -7.17 21.00 -4.06
N GLU A 76 -8.50 20.97 -4.18
CA GLU A 76 -9.39 20.91 -3.02
C GLU A 76 -9.18 19.63 -2.19
N MET A 77 -8.93 18.50 -2.85
CA MET A 77 -8.65 17.22 -2.22
C MET A 77 -7.39 17.28 -1.35
N LEU A 78 -6.32 17.82 -1.92
CA LEU A 78 -5.03 17.96 -1.26
C LEU A 78 -5.10 18.92 -0.07
N VAL A 79 -5.84 20.02 -0.19
CA VAL A 79 -6.05 20.96 0.92
C VAL A 79 -6.90 20.34 2.02
N TYR A 80 -7.94 19.57 1.67
CA TYR A 80 -8.87 19.04 2.67
C TYR A 80 -8.31 17.83 3.44
N LEU A 81 -7.64 16.89 2.76
CA LEU A 81 -7.16 15.63 3.36
C LEU A 81 -5.67 15.66 3.70
N GLY A 82 -4.91 16.57 3.10
CA GLY A 82 -3.46 16.58 3.15
C GLY A 82 -2.82 15.58 2.19
N GLN A 83 -1.53 15.81 1.93
CA GLN A 83 -0.75 14.95 1.03
C GLN A 83 -0.70 13.48 1.44
N PRO A 84 -0.50 13.11 2.73
CA PRO A 84 -0.29 11.70 3.11
C PRO A 84 -1.46 10.81 2.68
N LYS A 85 -2.70 11.22 3.02
CA LYS A 85 -3.90 10.43 2.71
C LYS A 85 -4.15 10.33 1.21
N VAL A 86 -3.90 11.40 0.46
CA VAL A 86 -4.05 11.39 -1.00
C VAL A 86 -3.03 10.44 -1.65
N ARG A 87 -1.77 10.46 -1.20
CA ARG A 87 -0.72 9.56 -1.71
C ARG A 87 -1.03 8.09 -1.43
N GLU A 88 -1.55 7.76 -0.25
CA GLU A 88 -1.95 6.39 0.09
C GLU A 88 -2.97 5.81 -0.90
N ILE A 89 -4.03 6.56 -1.17
CA ILE A 89 -5.10 6.12 -2.08
C ILE A 89 -4.61 6.16 -3.52
N ALA A 90 -3.80 7.14 -3.90
CA ALA A 90 -3.23 7.24 -5.24
C ALA A 90 -2.30 6.05 -5.53
N ASN A 91 -1.44 5.68 -4.60
CA ASN A 91 -0.58 4.49 -4.70
C ASN A 91 -1.41 3.22 -4.95
N LEU A 92 -2.47 3.01 -4.16
CA LEU A 92 -3.34 1.85 -4.38
C LEU A 92 -4.01 1.89 -5.76
N LEU A 93 -4.61 3.02 -6.14
CA LEU A 93 -5.33 3.15 -7.41
C LEU A 93 -4.41 2.99 -8.62
N LEU A 94 -3.13 3.34 -8.49
CA LEU A 94 -2.10 3.06 -9.48
C LEU A 94 -1.84 1.56 -9.58
N LEU A 95 -1.66 0.85 -8.47
CA LEU A 95 -1.45 -0.62 -8.47
C LEU A 95 -2.67 -1.40 -8.98
N VAL A 96 -3.87 -0.88 -8.78
CA VAL A 96 -5.13 -1.44 -9.34
C VAL A 96 -5.16 -1.44 -10.88
N ARG A 97 -4.30 -0.66 -11.55
CA ARG A 97 -4.21 -0.65 -13.02
C ARG A 97 -3.49 -1.87 -13.59
N CYS A 98 -2.86 -2.69 -12.75
CA CYS A 98 -2.31 -3.97 -13.20
C CYS A 98 -3.46 -4.92 -13.51
N ASP A 99 -4.00 -4.86 -14.73
CA ASP A 99 -5.20 -5.57 -15.17
C ASP A 99 -5.10 -7.11 -15.02
N ASP A 100 -3.89 -7.65 -15.02
CA ASP A 100 -3.63 -9.08 -14.90
C ASP A 100 -3.64 -9.59 -13.45
N LYS A 101 -3.85 -8.70 -12.46
CA LYS A 101 -3.77 -9.06 -11.03
C LYS A 101 -5.14 -9.20 -10.39
N PRO A 102 -5.36 -10.26 -9.59
CA PRO A 102 -6.63 -10.45 -8.93
C PRO A 102 -6.83 -9.33 -7.90
N LEU A 103 -8.01 -8.69 -7.92
CA LEU A 103 -8.38 -7.65 -6.95
C LEU A 103 -8.12 -8.08 -5.48
N PRO A 104 -8.39 -9.33 -5.06
CA PRO A 104 -8.03 -9.80 -3.72
C PRO A 104 -6.55 -9.63 -3.33
N LEU A 105 -5.60 -9.77 -4.27
CA LEU A 105 -4.17 -9.55 -3.97
C LEU A 105 -3.90 -8.08 -3.64
N LEU A 106 -4.52 -7.16 -4.37
CA LEU A 106 -4.40 -5.73 -4.16
C LEU A 106 -5.08 -5.30 -2.85
N MET A 107 -6.23 -5.90 -2.54
CA MET A 107 -6.93 -5.65 -1.27
C MET A 107 -6.14 -6.20 -0.09
N LEU A 108 -5.49 -7.35 -0.23
CA LEU A 108 -4.57 -7.88 0.78
C LEU A 108 -3.41 -6.92 1.04
N ALA A 109 -2.77 -6.41 -0.02
CA ALA A 109 -1.70 -5.42 0.11
C ALA A 109 -2.18 -4.13 0.78
N MET A 110 -3.40 -3.67 0.46
CA MET A 110 -4.01 -2.49 1.08
C MET A 110 -4.33 -2.70 2.56
N GLN A 111 -4.88 -3.87 2.90
CA GLN A 111 -5.17 -4.22 4.28
C GLN A 111 -3.89 -4.28 5.10
N ARG A 112 -2.81 -4.87 4.56
CA ARG A 112 -1.49 -4.90 5.18
C ARG A 112 -0.91 -3.49 5.36
N ALA A 113 -1.04 -2.63 4.35
CA ALA A 113 -0.64 -1.22 4.43
C ALA A 113 -1.37 -0.47 5.56
N SER A 114 -2.70 -0.65 5.63
CA SER A 114 -3.52 -0.06 6.69
C SER A 114 -3.15 -0.59 8.08
N ALA A 115 -2.90 -1.90 8.21
CA ALA A 115 -2.49 -2.51 9.46
C ALA A 115 -1.13 -1.97 9.92
N CYS A 116 -0.14 -1.92 9.02
CA CYS A 116 1.17 -1.35 9.32
C CYS A 116 1.05 0.11 9.80
N GLN A 117 0.27 0.93 9.10
CA GLN A 117 0.03 2.31 9.48
C GLN A 117 -0.59 2.45 10.88
N ARG A 118 -1.60 1.64 11.20
CA ARG A 118 -2.32 1.71 12.49
C ARG A 118 -1.47 1.18 13.65
N LEU A 119 -0.71 0.13 13.43
CA LEU A 119 0.22 -0.41 14.43
C LEU A 119 1.37 0.59 14.68
N ALA A 120 1.95 1.14 13.61
CA ALA A 120 2.98 2.16 13.75
C ALA A 120 2.45 3.42 14.44
N GLY A 121 1.20 3.83 14.19
CA GLY A 121 0.59 4.97 14.87
C GLY A 121 0.43 4.80 16.39
N GLN A 122 0.53 3.57 16.91
CA GLN A 122 0.49 3.28 18.33
C GLN A 122 1.87 3.23 19.00
N ALA A 123 2.94 2.97 18.23
CA ALA A 123 4.29 2.76 18.77
C ALA A 123 5.34 3.77 18.29
N LEU A 124 5.17 4.36 17.10
CA LEU A 124 6.20 5.11 16.40
C LEU A 124 5.72 6.53 16.12
N GLU A 125 6.38 7.53 16.72
CA GLU A 125 6.10 8.94 16.43
C GLU A 125 6.38 9.26 14.95
N GLY A 126 5.35 9.72 14.23
CA GLY A 126 5.47 10.07 12.82
C GLY A 126 5.79 8.89 11.87
N GLY A 127 5.65 7.65 12.32
CA GLY A 127 5.95 6.45 11.53
C GLY A 127 4.83 5.99 10.59
N GLY A 128 3.61 6.50 10.75
CA GLY A 128 2.41 5.96 10.09
C GLY A 128 2.42 5.95 8.56
N GLN A 129 2.92 7.02 7.92
CA GLN A 129 2.97 7.09 6.45
C GLN A 129 4.05 6.16 5.87
N ARG A 130 5.23 6.10 6.50
CA ARG A 130 6.30 5.17 6.12
C ARG A 130 5.86 3.72 6.29
N ALA A 131 5.21 3.41 7.41
CA ALA A 131 4.66 2.07 7.66
C ALA A 131 3.57 1.68 6.65
N PHE A 132 2.74 2.63 6.19
CA PHE A 132 1.80 2.37 5.10
C PHE A 132 2.52 1.91 3.83
N LEU A 133 3.56 2.64 3.40
CA LEU A 133 4.35 2.28 2.21
C LEU A 133 5.02 0.92 2.38
N VAL A 134 5.57 0.63 3.56
CA VAL A 134 6.15 -0.68 3.89
C VAL A 134 5.14 -1.79 3.70
N GLY A 135 3.92 -1.66 4.24
CA GLY A 135 2.87 -2.65 4.08
C GLY A 135 2.42 -2.81 2.63
N LEU A 136 2.17 -1.71 1.92
CA LEU A 136 1.71 -1.74 0.53
C LEU A 136 2.77 -2.32 -0.41
N PHE A 137 4.01 -1.83 -0.31
CA PHE A 137 5.08 -2.19 -1.23
C PHE A 137 5.73 -3.53 -0.94
N SER A 138 5.46 -4.13 0.24
CA SER A 138 5.83 -5.52 0.52
C SER A 138 5.18 -6.58 -0.39
N ALA A 139 4.22 -6.18 -1.22
CA ALA A 139 3.54 -7.05 -2.20
C ALA A 139 3.87 -6.70 -3.66
N LEU A 140 4.81 -5.77 -3.92
CA LEU A 140 5.09 -5.31 -5.29
C LEU A 140 5.60 -6.42 -6.20
N ASP A 141 6.35 -7.39 -5.68
CA ASP A 141 6.83 -8.51 -6.48
C ASP A 141 5.69 -9.35 -7.06
N ALA A 142 4.68 -9.64 -6.23
CA ALA A 142 3.47 -10.34 -6.66
C ALA A 142 2.60 -9.50 -7.60
N ILE A 143 2.56 -8.17 -7.41
CA ILE A 143 1.74 -7.24 -8.21
C ILE A 143 2.40 -6.93 -9.57
N LEU A 144 3.73 -6.89 -9.65
CA LEU A 144 4.49 -6.50 -10.85
C LEU A 144 5.17 -7.67 -11.58
N ASP A 145 5.09 -8.90 -11.05
CA ASP A 145 5.76 -10.09 -11.60
C ASP A 145 7.27 -9.92 -11.79
N MET A 146 7.92 -9.27 -10.84
CA MET A 146 9.36 -9.04 -10.86
C MET A 146 9.98 -9.17 -9.47
N PRO A 147 11.32 -9.30 -9.35
CA PRO A 147 11.96 -9.30 -8.05
C PRO A 147 11.63 -8.03 -7.26
N LEU A 148 11.36 -8.21 -5.96
CA LEU A 148 10.98 -7.12 -5.07
C LEU A 148 12.06 -6.05 -5.02
N GLU A 149 13.32 -6.48 -4.98
CA GLU A 149 14.51 -5.64 -5.01
C GLU A 149 14.53 -4.74 -6.26
N THR A 150 14.20 -5.31 -7.43
CA THR A 150 14.12 -4.57 -8.70
C THR A 150 13.02 -3.52 -8.67
N ALA A 151 11.83 -3.87 -8.16
CA ALA A 151 10.71 -2.93 -8.04
C ALA A 151 11.04 -1.77 -7.09
N LEU A 152 11.63 -2.06 -5.93
CA LEU A 152 11.98 -1.04 -4.93
C LEU A 152 13.15 -0.15 -5.35
N ALA A 153 14.05 -0.64 -6.21
CA ALA A 153 15.17 0.15 -6.72
C ALA A 153 14.71 1.35 -7.56
N ALA A 154 13.55 1.25 -8.20
CA ALA A 154 12.96 2.33 -8.99
C ALA A 154 12.24 3.40 -8.14
N LEU A 155 12.05 3.16 -6.84
CA LEU A 155 11.27 4.03 -5.96
C LEU A 155 12.19 4.86 -5.03
N PRO A 156 11.88 6.15 -4.80
CA PRO A 156 12.65 7.03 -3.92
C PRO A 156 12.31 6.77 -2.43
N LEU A 157 12.57 5.54 -1.98
CA LEU A 157 12.32 5.11 -0.62
C LEU A 157 13.52 5.38 0.27
N SER A 158 13.27 5.78 1.52
CA SER A 158 14.30 5.86 2.54
C SER A 158 14.83 4.46 2.90
N GLU A 159 16.07 4.42 3.41
CA GLU A 159 16.76 3.15 3.66
C GLU A 159 16.04 2.30 4.73
N ASP A 160 15.46 2.93 5.76
CA ASP A 160 14.65 2.26 6.78
C ASP A 160 13.43 1.53 6.18
N VAL A 161 12.75 2.14 5.21
CA VAL A 161 11.63 1.53 4.48
C VAL A 161 12.11 0.36 3.62
N ARG A 162 13.26 0.51 2.92
CA ARG A 162 13.82 -0.54 2.08
C ARG A 162 14.26 -1.76 2.91
N GLU A 163 15.00 -1.54 3.98
CA GLU A 163 15.45 -2.60 4.90
C GLU A 163 14.26 -3.30 5.59
N ALA A 164 13.20 -2.56 5.92
CA ALA A 164 11.97 -3.13 6.47
C ALA A 164 11.28 -4.08 5.49
N ILE A 165 11.18 -3.70 4.21
CA ILE A 165 10.51 -4.52 3.19
C ILE A 165 11.35 -5.74 2.80
N LEU A 166 12.64 -5.54 2.51
CA LEU A 166 13.52 -6.59 1.97
C LEU A 166 14.02 -7.55 3.05
N HIS A 167 14.33 -7.03 4.24
CA HIS A 167 15.07 -7.77 5.26
C HIS A 167 14.34 -7.87 6.60
N ARG A 168 13.13 -7.30 6.72
CA ARG A 168 12.34 -7.28 7.96
C ARG A 168 13.09 -6.65 9.14
N ARG A 169 13.91 -5.65 8.86
CA ARG A 169 14.76 -5.00 9.87
C ARG A 169 14.16 -3.68 10.38
N GLY A 170 14.56 -3.33 11.60
CA GLY A 170 14.14 -2.12 12.28
C GLY A 170 12.69 -2.16 12.77
N GLU A 171 12.24 -1.02 13.31
CA GLU A 171 10.89 -0.88 13.85
C GLU A 171 9.82 -1.08 12.77
N LEU A 172 10.03 -0.52 11.58
CA LEU A 172 9.13 -0.70 10.44
C LEU A 172 9.06 -2.15 9.97
N GLY A 173 10.19 -2.88 9.99
CA GLY A 173 10.21 -4.31 9.67
C GLY A 173 9.43 -5.13 10.70
N SER A 174 9.56 -4.80 11.98
CA SER A 174 8.81 -5.44 13.07
C SER A 174 7.30 -5.19 12.95
N ILE A 175 6.90 -3.96 12.59
CA ILE A 175 5.51 -3.62 12.30
C ILE A 175 4.97 -4.42 11.11
N LEU A 176 5.79 -4.61 10.07
CA LEU A 176 5.40 -5.39 8.90
C LEU A 176 5.20 -6.87 9.23
N ASP A 177 6.07 -7.46 10.06
CA ASP A 177 5.93 -8.84 10.53
C ASP A 177 4.66 -9.01 11.38
N LEU A 178 4.38 -8.06 12.27
CA LEU A 178 3.12 -8.03 13.02
C LEU A 178 1.89 -7.97 12.11
N ALA A 179 1.91 -7.10 11.10
CA ALA A 179 0.80 -6.99 10.14
C ALA A 179 0.57 -8.30 9.37
N ILE A 180 1.64 -9.00 8.98
CA ILE A 180 1.55 -10.31 8.29
C ILE A 180 1.07 -11.40 9.25
N ALA A 181 1.51 -11.39 10.51
CA ALA A 181 1.02 -12.33 11.51
C ALA A 181 -0.49 -12.13 11.76
N LEU A 182 -0.96 -10.88 11.83
CA LEU A 182 -2.40 -10.57 11.92
C LEU A 182 -3.18 -11.05 10.69
N GLU A 183 -2.64 -10.80 9.49
CA GLU A 183 -3.22 -11.24 8.22
C GLU A 183 -3.40 -12.77 8.18
N ARG A 184 -2.48 -13.52 8.77
CA ARG A 184 -2.48 -15.00 8.81
C ARG A 184 -3.19 -15.60 10.02
N GLY A 185 -3.56 -14.79 11.01
CA GLY A 185 -4.07 -15.29 12.29
C GLY A 185 -3.03 -16.08 13.10
N ASP A 186 -1.75 -15.74 12.95
CA ASP A 186 -0.63 -16.40 13.64
C ASP A 186 -0.42 -15.79 15.04
N TRP A 187 -1.17 -16.28 16.01
CA TRP A 187 -1.12 -15.79 17.39
C TRP A 187 0.24 -16.01 18.06
N ASP A 188 0.92 -17.12 17.75
CA ASP A 188 2.24 -17.44 18.30
C ASP A 188 3.30 -16.42 17.85
N ALA A 189 3.24 -15.98 16.59
CA ALA A 189 4.12 -14.94 16.07
C ALA A 189 3.82 -13.57 16.69
N LEU A 190 2.54 -13.26 16.93
CA LEU A 190 2.13 -12.00 17.59
C LEU A 190 2.63 -11.92 19.03
N GLU A 191 2.54 -13.02 19.79
CA GLU A 191 3.04 -13.06 21.18
C GLU A 191 4.55 -12.86 21.27
N LYS A 192 5.30 -13.37 20.29
CA LYS A 192 6.77 -13.29 20.24
C LYS A 192 7.30 -12.00 19.62
N ALA A 193 6.42 -11.12 19.15
CA ALA A 193 6.83 -9.91 18.47
C ALA A 193 7.63 -8.98 19.39
N PRO A 194 8.65 -8.28 18.85
CA PRO A 194 9.49 -7.39 19.65
C PRO A 194 8.74 -6.14 20.14
N ILE A 195 7.70 -5.71 19.42
CA ILE A 195 6.85 -4.58 19.81
C ILE A 195 5.60 -5.14 20.50
N GLN A 196 5.44 -4.77 21.77
CA GLN A 196 4.38 -5.27 22.65
C GLN A 196 3.42 -4.12 23.04
N GLY A 197 2.25 -4.48 23.57
CA GLY A 197 1.26 -3.50 24.07
C GLY A 197 0.45 -2.80 22.98
N LEU A 198 0.48 -3.31 21.74
CA LEU A 198 -0.34 -2.80 20.64
C LEU A 198 -1.74 -3.40 20.67
N ASP A 199 -2.74 -2.59 20.35
CA ASP A 199 -4.10 -3.06 20.09
C ASP A 199 -4.20 -3.60 18.66
N CYS A 200 -3.68 -4.82 18.49
CA CYS A 200 -3.71 -5.55 17.23
C CYS A 200 -5.13 -5.87 16.75
N GLY A 201 -6.07 -6.09 17.68
CA GLY A 201 -7.47 -6.37 17.37
C GLY A 201 -8.15 -5.17 16.72
N LYS A 202 -8.01 -3.98 17.32
CA LYS A 202 -8.49 -2.74 16.74
C LYS A 202 -7.82 -2.43 15.41
N ALA A 203 -6.50 -2.57 15.33
CA ALA A 203 -5.76 -2.33 14.09
C ALA A 203 -6.27 -3.22 12.94
N SER A 204 -6.52 -4.51 13.20
CA SER A 204 -7.07 -5.44 12.22
C SER A 204 -8.48 -5.04 11.78
N LEU A 205 -9.39 -4.80 12.73
CA LEU A 205 -10.79 -4.47 12.44
C LEU A 205 -10.94 -3.16 11.64
N GLU A 206 -10.20 -2.13 12.01
CA GLU A 206 -10.21 -0.86 11.29
C GLU A 206 -9.58 -0.98 9.89
N SER A 207 -8.59 -1.87 9.71
CA SER A 207 -7.95 -2.13 8.42
C SER A 207 -8.89 -2.88 7.46
N ILE A 208 -9.60 -3.90 7.96
CA ILE A 208 -10.62 -4.64 7.20
C ILE A 208 -11.74 -3.68 6.76
N THR A 209 -12.24 -2.88 7.71
CA THR A 209 -13.31 -1.90 7.45
C THR A 209 -12.89 -0.91 6.37
N PHE A 210 -11.69 -0.34 6.50
CA PHE A 210 -11.13 0.57 5.51
C PHE A 210 -10.96 -0.08 4.13
N THR A 211 -10.45 -1.30 4.07
CA THR A 211 -10.19 -2.00 2.80
C THR A 211 -11.49 -2.34 2.07
N ALA A 212 -12.50 -2.87 2.79
CA ALA A 212 -13.81 -3.18 2.21
C ALA A 212 -14.50 -1.95 1.60
N GLN A 213 -14.28 -0.77 2.18
CA GLN A 213 -14.84 0.48 1.67
C GLN A 213 -14.17 0.90 0.35
N ILE A 214 -12.85 0.71 0.26
CA ILE A 214 -12.10 1.00 -0.95
C ILE A 214 -12.47 0.02 -2.07
N GLU A 215 -12.59 -1.28 -1.75
CA GLU A 215 -12.98 -2.33 -2.69
C GLU A 215 -14.30 -1.98 -3.40
N GLN A 216 -15.34 -1.60 -2.64
CA GLN A 216 -16.63 -1.18 -3.22
C GLN A 216 -16.52 -0.01 -4.21
N GLN A 217 -15.55 0.89 -4.03
CA GLN A 217 -15.35 2.02 -4.94
C GLN A 217 -14.46 1.66 -6.12
N VAL A 218 -13.62 0.64 -6.01
CA VAL A 218 -12.77 0.14 -7.10
C VAL A 218 -13.58 -0.73 -8.06
N GLU A 219 -14.47 -1.60 -7.57
CA GLU A 219 -15.27 -2.52 -8.38
C GLU A 219 -16.35 -1.86 -9.23
N ARG A 220 -16.81 -0.66 -8.85
CA ARG A 220 -17.75 0.16 -9.64
C ARG A 220 -17.03 0.63 -10.92
N ARG A 221 -16.98 -0.24 -11.93
CA ARG A 221 -16.52 0.08 -13.29
C ARG A 221 -17.51 1.02 -13.98
#